data_AF-A0A941NGX6-F1
#
_entry.id   AF-A0A941NGX6-F1
#
_cell.length_a   1.000
_cell.length_b   1.000
_cell.length_c   1.000
_cell.angle_alpha   90.00
_cell.angle_beta   90.00
_cell.angle_gamma   90.00
#
_symmetry.space_group_name_H-M   'P 1'
#
loop_
_entity.id
_entity.type
_entity.pdbx_description
1 polymer ?
#
loop_
_entity_poly.entity_id
_entity_poly.type
_entity_poly.pdbx_seq_one_letter_code
_entity_poly.pdbx_strand_id
1 'polypeptide(L)'
;MDHYHTWFDLKPGIKDTDFARNMARYMDHLKDNRLIEGWRLTRRKLGFSPPEWGEFHIVMETKDLAQLDAAFKHVSSRREPVESAHFGINQHVRNLKIALYRDFPDEHRHEGEEKF
;
A
#
# COMPACT_ATOMS: atom_id res chain seq x y z
N MET A 1 -6.60 13.03 1.43
CA MET A 1 -6.15 11.66 1.76
C MET A 1 -4.69 11.50 1.35
N ASP A 2 -3.90 10.79 2.15
CA ASP A 2 -2.57 10.31 1.78
C ASP A 2 -2.68 8.93 1.13
N HIS A 3 -1.96 8.72 0.04
CA HIS A 3 -1.93 7.49 -0.74
C HIS A 3 -0.52 6.89 -0.68
N TYR A 4 -0.38 5.75 -0.02
CA TYR A 4 0.86 5.00 0.02
C TYR A 4 0.88 3.96 -1.10
N HIS A 5 1.69 4.21 -2.12
CA HIS A 5 1.82 3.36 -3.30
C HIS A 5 2.99 2.40 -3.16
N THR A 6 2.78 1.14 -3.54
CA THR A 6 3.84 0.15 -3.64
C THR A 6 3.74 -0.63 -4.94
N TRP A 7 4.85 -0.74 -5.67
CA TRP A 7 4.96 -1.59 -6.87
C TRP A 7 5.98 -2.68 -6.61
N PHE A 8 5.68 -3.90 -7.04
CA PHE A 8 6.54 -5.05 -6.79
C PHE A 8 6.27 -6.19 -7.76
N ASP A 9 7.22 -7.11 -7.83
CA ASP A 9 7.03 -8.42 -8.43
C ASP A 9 6.91 -9.48 -7.34
N LEU A 10 6.23 -10.58 -7.64
CA LEU A 10 6.31 -11.77 -6.81
C LEU A 10 7.64 -12.48 -7.05
N LYS A 11 8.18 -13.08 -6.00
CA LYS A 11 9.32 -14.01 -6.12
C LYS A 11 8.89 -15.26 -6.91
N PRO A 12 9.82 -15.94 -7.59
CA PRO A 12 9.53 -17.19 -8.27
C PRO A 12 8.89 -18.23 -7.35
N GLY A 13 7.90 -18.97 -7.85
CA GLY A 13 7.19 -20.01 -7.10
C GLY A 13 6.03 -19.51 -6.23
N ILE A 14 5.84 -18.20 -6.10
CA ILE A 14 4.66 -17.65 -5.39
C ILE A 14 3.45 -17.65 -6.33
N LYS A 15 2.36 -18.28 -5.88
CA LYS A 15 1.08 -18.29 -6.59
C LYS A 15 0.34 -16.96 -6.36
N ASP A 16 0.08 -16.25 -7.45
CA ASP A 16 -0.49 -14.89 -7.44
C ASP A 16 -1.86 -14.82 -6.76
N THR A 17 -2.74 -15.79 -7.00
CA THR A 17 -4.07 -15.87 -6.41
C THR A 17 -4.05 -16.12 -4.90
N ASP A 18 -3.09 -16.89 -4.41
CA ASP A 18 -2.92 -17.13 -2.97
C ASP A 18 -2.36 -15.87 -2.30
N PHE A 19 -1.38 -15.22 -2.94
CA PHE A 19 -0.87 -13.92 -2.50
C PHE A 19 -1.99 -12.88 -2.43
N ALA A 20 -2.80 -12.72 -3.48
CA ALA A 20 -3.88 -11.74 -3.53
C ALA A 20 -4.93 -11.97 -2.43
N ARG A 21 -5.30 -13.23 -2.17
CA ARG A 21 -6.26 -13.57 -1.11
C ARG A 21 -5.70 -13.29 0.29
N ASN A 22 -4.43 -13.62 0.51
CA ASN A 22 -3.77 -13.38 1.80
C ASN A 22 -3.60 -11.87 2.04
N MET A 23 -3.20 -11.13 1.01
CA MET A 23 -3.10 -9.67 1.04
C MET A 23 -4.44 -9.02 1.35
N ALA A 24 -5.52 -9.47 0.70
CA ALA A 24 -6.86 -8.93 0.93
C ALA A 24 -7.28 -9.08 2.40
N ARG A 25 -7.17 -10.30 2.95
CA ARG A 25 -7.49 -10.54 4.37
C ARG A 25 -6.69 -9.64 5.32
N TYR A 26 -5.42 -9.42 5.02
CA TYR A 26 -4.56 -8.56 5.84
C TYR A 26 -4.96 -7.09 5.74
N MET A 27 -5.16 -6.56 4.54
CA MET A 27 -5.53 -5.17 4.34
C MET A 27 -6.95 -4.86 4.83
N ASP A 28 -7.89 -5.78 4.65
CA ASP A 28 -9.23 -5.69 5.23
C ASP A 28 -9.17 -5.67 6.76
N HIS A 29 -8.31 -6.48 7.38
CA HIS A 29 -8.08 -6.41 8.82
C HIS A 29 -7.57 -5.04 9.28
N LEU A 30 -6.62 -4.43 8.57
CA LEU A 30 -6.15 -3.08 8.90
C LEU A 30 -7.27 -2.05 8.77
N LYS A 31 -8.09 -2.16 7.72
CA LYS A 31 -9.23 -1.28 7.48
C LYS A 31 -10.32 -1.43 8.56
N ASP A 32 -10.70 -2.65 8.89
CA ASP A 32 -11.71 -2.96 9.91
C ASP A 32 -11.30 -2.45 11.31
N ASN A 33 -9.98 -2.40 11.57
CA ASN A 33 -9.41 -1.82 12.79
C ASN A 33 -9.16 -0.31 12.70
N ARG A 34 -9.59 0.36 11.62
CA ARG A 34 -9.42 1.81 11.37
C ARG A 34 -7.96 2.27 11.36
N LEU A 35 -7.05 1.37 11.03
CA LEU A 35 -5.62 1.67 10.84
C LEU A 35 -5.36 2.26 9.45
N ILE A 36 -6.25 2.02 8.49
CA ILE A 36 -6.25 2.63 7.15
C ILE A 36 -7.70 2.94 6.77
N GLU A 37 -7.90 3.86 5.83
CA GLU A 37 -9.23 4.20 5.31
C GLU A 37 -9.65 3.28 4.16
N GLY A 38 -8.69 2.87 3.34
CA GLY A 38 -8.94 2.11 2.13
C GLY A 38 -7.70 1.44 1.58
N TRP A 39 -7.91 0.51 0.64
CA TRP A 39 -6.82 -0.12 -0.09
C TRP A 39 -7.28 -0.68 -1.44
N ARG A 40 -6.33 -0.92 -2.33
CA ARG A 40 -6.54 -1.62 -3.60
C ARG A 40 -5.31 -2.42 -4.00
N LEU A 41 -5.51 -3.64 -4.49
CA LEU A 41 -4.49 -4.42 -5.22
C LEU A 41 -4.84 -4.42 -6.72
N THR A 42 -3.87 -4.08 -7.55
CA THR A 42 -3.98 -4.16 -9.00
C THR A 42 -2.80 -4.93 -9.60
N ARG A 43 -3.00 -5.39 -10.83
CA ARG A 43 -1.99 -6.07 -11.63
C ARG A 43 -1.85 -5.36 -12.97
N ARG A 44 -0.62 -5.26 -13.47
CA ARG A 44 -0.32 -4.72 -14.79
C ARG A 44 -1.17 -5.42 -15.85
N LYS A 45 -1.76 -4.61 -16.74
CA LYS A 45 -2.59 -5.10 -17.83
C LYS A 45 -1.78 -5.05 -19.12
N LEU A 46 -1.72 -6.18 -19.84
CA LEU A 46 -1.11 -6.29 -21.17
C LEU A 46 0.35 -5.78 -21.27
N GLY A 47 1.10 -5.79 -20.15
CA GLY A 47 2.46 -5.25 -20.12
C GLY A 47 2.57 -3.73 -20.15
N PHE A 48 1.46 -2.97 -20.04
CA PHE A 48 1.45 -1.51 -20.11
C PHE A 48 1.86 -0.84 -18.79
N SER A 49 3.16 -0.78 -18.56
CA SER A 49 3.78 -0.04 -17.46
C SER A 49 5.26 0.19 -17.78
N PRO A 50 5.91 1.24 -17.23
CA PRO A 50 7.36 1.37 -17.33
C PRO A 50 8.08 0.09 -16.87
N PRO A 51 9.17 -0.32 -17.55
CA PRO A 51 9.92 -1.54 -17.21
C PRO A 51 10.39 -1.60 -15.75
N GLU A 52 10.66 -0.45 -15.16
CA GLU A 52 11.16 -0.28 -13.80
C GLU A 52 10.08 -0.43 -12.71
N TRP A 53 8.81 -0.57 -13.08
CA TRP A 53 7.71 -0.84 -12.14
C TRP A 53 7.48 -2.35 -12.04
N GLY A 54 6.85 -2.78 -10.95
CA GLY A 54 6.48 -4.19 -10.75
C GLY A 54 5.24 -4.62 -11.54
N GLU A 55 5.01 -5.93 -11.59
CA GLU A 55 3.78 -6.53 -12.12
C GLU A 55 2.54 -6.23 -11.25
N PHE A 56 2.73 -6.04 -9.94
CA PHE A 56 1.67 -5.76 -8.99
C PHE A 56 1.81 -4.36 -8.39
N HIS A 57 0.67 -3.77 -8.03
CA HIS A 57 0.60 -2.45 -7.42
C HIS A 57 -0.44 -2.44 -6.30
N ILE A 58 -0.06 -1.92 -5.12
CA ILE A 58 -0.98 -1.67 -4.01
C ILE A 58 -1.03 -0.17 -3.74
N VAL A 59 -2.24 0.32 -3.52
CA VAL A 59 -2.51 1.63 -2.91
C VAL A 59 -3.13 1.38 -1.54
N MET A 60 -2.59 2.03 -0.52
CA MET A 60 -3.18 2.12 0.81
C MET A 60 -3.53 3.58 1.07
N GLU A 61 -4.74 3.81 1.55
CA GLU A 61 -5.28 5.15 1.80
C GLU A 61 -5.29 5.41 3.31
N THR A 62 -4.72 6.53 3.73
CA THR A 62 -4.72 7.00 5.11
C THR A 62 -5.13 8.45 5.16
N LYS A 63 -5.92 8.85 6.16
CA LYS A 63 -6.39 10.23 6.30
C LYS A 63 -5.23 11.23 6.48
N ASP A 64 -4.14 10.80 7.11
CA ASP A 64 -2.93 11.57 7.38
C ASP A 64 -1.72 10.65 7.66
N LEU A 65 -0.53 11.26 7.69
CA LEU A 65 0.72 10.60 8.05
C LEU A 65 0.73 10.00 9.48
N ALA A 66 -0.08 10.54 10.40
CA ALA A 66 -0.15 10.01 11.76
C ALA A 66 -0.87 8.65 11.80
N GLN A 67 -1.91 8.46 10.99
CA GLN A 67 -2.57 7.18 10.81
C GLN A 67 -1.63 6.17 10.15
N LEU A 68 -0.86 6.60 9.15
CA LEU A 68 0.17 5.74 8.54
C LEU A 68 1.21 5.26 9.55
N ASP A 69 1.70 6.16 10.41
CA ASP A 69 2.62 5.82 11.51
C ASP A 69 1.96 4.89 12.55
N ALA A 70 0.68 5.10 12.88
CA ALA A 70 -0.07 4.23 13.78
C ALA A 70 -0.24 2.82 13.21
N ALA A 71 -0.54 2.70 11.91
CA ALA A 71 -0.58 1.43 11.20
C ALA A 71 0.79 0.74 11.24
N PHE A 72 1.87 1.47 10.96
CA PHE A 72 3.23 0.93 11.06
C PHE A 72 3.58 0.45 12.48
N LYS A 73 3.23 1.21 13.53
CA LYS A 73 3.45 0.82 14.93
C LYS A 73 2.68 -0.44 15.31
N HIS A 74 1.43 -0.55 14.87
CA HIS A 74 0.63 -1.75 15.08
C HIS A 74 1.31 -2.97 14.43
N VAL A 75 1.76 -2.81 13.19
CA VAL A 75 2.38 -3.85 12.38
C VAL A 75 3.77 -4.26 12.87
N SER A 76 4.58 -3.30 13.30
CA SER A 76 5.92 -3.52 13.84
C SER A 76 5.92 -4.08 15.26
N SER A 77 4.78 -4.07 15.96
CA SER A 77 4.65 -4.65 17.31
C SER A 77 4.84 -6.16 17.35
N ARG A 78 4.71 -6.86 16.22
CA ARG A 78 4.82 -8.33 16.08
C ARG A 78 3.95 -9.11 17.06
N ARG A 79 2.86 -8.54 17.55
CA ARG A 79 1.89 -9.27 18.37
C ARG A 79 0.95 -10.06 17.45
N GLU A 80 0.68 -11.31 17.79
CA GLU A 80 -0.40 -12.11 17.17
C GLU A 80 -1.71 -11.32 17.14
N PRO A 81 -2.46 -11.31 16.01
CA PRO A 81 -2.29 -12.11 14.78
C PRO A 81 -1.46 -11.42 13.67
N VAL A 82 -0.79 -10.30 13.97
CA VAL A 82 -0.17 -9.40 12.99
C VAL A 82 1.15 -9.95 12.45
N GLU A 83 1.87 -10.75 13.25
CA GLU A 83 3.18 -11.30 12.89
C GLU A 83 3.10 -12.29 11.71
N SER A 84 2.11 -13.20 11.69
CA SER A 84 2.00 -14.20 10.62
C SER A 84 1.61 -13.59 9.27
N ALA A 85 0.84 -12.50 9.27
CA ALA A 85 0.37 -11.83 8.05
C ALA A 85 1.41 -10.86 7.46
N HIS A 86 2.09 -10.06 8.29
CA HIS A 86 3.07 -9.09 7.82
C HIS A 86 4.41 -9.74 7.42
N PHE A 87 4.84 -10.80 8.13
CA PHE A 87 6.01 -11.60 7.74
C PHE A 87 5.81 -12.27 6.37
N GLY A 88 4.55 -12.59 6.05
CA GLY A 88 4.11 -13.15 4.77
C GLY A 88 4.41 -12.27 3.55
N ILE A 89 4.28 -10.95 3.65
CA ILE A 89 4.26 -10.10 2.45
C ILE A 89 5.67 -9.78 1.97
N ASN A 90 6.55 -9.33 2.86
CA ASN A 90 7.93 -8.97 2.49
C ASN A 90 8.74 -10.17 1.97
N GLN A 91 8.46 -11.39 2.46
CA GLN A 91 9.15 -12.57 1.99
C GLN A 91 8.72 -13.01 0.58
N HIS A 92 7.52 -12.64 0.12
CA HIS A 92 6.97 -13.06 -1.18
C HIS A 92 7.27 -12.09 -2.33
N VAL A 93 7.76 -10.89 -2.06
CA VAL A 93 7.94 -9.83 -3.08
C VAL A 93 9.41 -9.51 -3.37
N ARG A 94 9.67 -8.94 -4.55
CA ARG A 94 10.97 -8.40 -4.98
C ARG A 94 10.77 -7.14 -5.82
N ASN A 95 11.85 -6.41 -6.09
CA ASN A 95 11.84 -5.16 -6.87
C ASN A 95 10.88 -4.10 -6.32
N LEU A 96 10.76 -4.03 -4.99
CA LEU A 96 9.83 -3.13 -4.31
C LEU A 96 10.20 -1.66 -4.60
N LYS A 97 9.21 -0.90 -5.04
CA LYS A 97 9.25 0.56 -5.14
C LYS A 97 8.11 1.14 -4.34
N ILE A 98 8.37 2.24 -3.64
CA ILE A 98 7.40 2.91 -2.77
C ILE A 98 7.30 4.39 -3.14
N ALA A 99 6.12 4.95 -2.99
CA ALA A 99 5.89 6.38 -3.11
C ALA A 99 4.74 6.81 -2.22
N LEU A 100 4.77 8.06 -1.78
CA LEU A 100 3.70 8.68 -1.01
C LEU A 100 3.14 9.84 -1.84
N TYR A 101 1.85 9.78 -2.10
CA TYR A 101 1.08 10.82 -2.78
C TYR A 101 -0.01 11.32 -1.84
N ARG A 102 -0.67 12.40 -2.23
CA ARG A 102 -1.87 12.90 -1.57
C ARG A 102 -2.83 13.46 -2.60
N ASP A 103 -4.08 13.61 -2.23
CA ASP A 103 -5.05 14.32 -3.06
C ASP A 103 -4.57 15.74 -3.36
N PHE A 104 -4.98 16.24 -4.51
CA PHE A 104 -4.73 17.61 -4.97
C PHE A 104 -6.02 18.16 -5.60
N PRO A 105 -6.40 19.43 -5.33
CA PRO A 105 -5.70 20.42 -4.51
C PRO A 105 -5.71 20.10 -3.01
N ASP A 106 -4.77 20.70 -2.26
CA ASP A 106 -4.83 20.67 -0.80
C ASP A 106 -6.01 21.48 -0.29
N GLU A 107 -6.74 20.95 0.69
CA GLU A 107 -7.87 21.67 1.31
C GLU A 107 -7.47 23.01 1.95
N HIS A 108 -6.20 23.16 2.36
CA HIS A 108 -5.66 24.38 2.97
C HIS A 108 -4.95 25.29 1.96
N ARG A 109 -4.99 24.97 0.66
CA ARG A 109 -4.36 25.80 -0.38
C ARG A 109 -5.16 27.08 -0.58
N HIS A 110 -4.47 28.21 -0.55
CA HIS A 110 -5.01 29.49 -1.00
C HIS A 110 -4.83 29.63 -2.52
N GLU A 111 -5.88 30.01 -3.24
CA GLU A 111 -5.85 30.28 -4.69
C GLU A 111 -5.81 31.80 -4.95
N GLY A 112 -5.16 32.23 -6.04
CA GLY A 112 -5.15 33.64 -6.48
C GLY A 112 -3.98 34.51 -5.99
N GLU A 113 -3.10 33.98 -5.13
CA GLU A 113 -1.80 34.60 -4.77
C GLU A 113 -0.60 33.88 -5.40
N GLU A 114 -0.88 33.07 -6.42
CA GLU A 114 0.10 32.22 -7.07
C GLU A 114 1.06 33.09 -7.89
N LYS A 115 2.37 32.99 -7.61
CA LYS A 115 3.39 33.73 -8.35
C LYS A 115 3.74 33.10 -9.70
N PHE A 116 3.07 31.99 -10.07
CA PHE A 116 3.21 31.27 -11.33
C PHE A 116 1.91 30.55 -11.68
#